data_AF-A0A953ZUK0-F1
#
_entry.id   AF-A0A953ZUK0-F1
#
_cell.length_a   1.000
_cell.length_b   1.000
_cell.length_c   1.000
_cell.angle_alpha   90.00
_cell.angle_beta   90.00
_cell.angle_gamma   90.00
#
_symmetry.space_group_name_H-M   'P 1'
#
loop_
_entity.id
_entity.type
_entity.pdbx_description
1 polymer ?
#
loop_
_entity_poly.entity_id
_entity_poly.type
_entity_poly.pdbx_seq_one_letter_code
_entity_poly.pdbx_strand_id
1 'polypeptide(L)'
;MRSFTDVFIRHPVLALVVNLLLVLVGWRTIAGLPVQQYPKLDSASILINTVYTGASAETVRGFLTTPIERAVAAIGGVDHIESTSRAGLSQVTIRLELGHDTTQALAEVTARLQQVRSELPAEAEPPVVDVQRADRPYATFYL
;
A
#
# COMPACT_ATOMS: atom_id res chain seq x y z
N MET A 1 55.94 6.15 13.43
CA MET A 1 54.60 5.89 12.87
C MET A 1 54.23 7.11 12.05
N ARG A 2 54.17 7.02 10.72
CA ARG A 2 53.84 8.18 9.87
C ARG A 2 52.33 8.42 9.98
N SER A 3 51.95 9.62 10.42
CA SER A 3 50.53 10.01 10.55
C SER A 3 49.90 10.17 9.16
N PHE A 4 48.67 9.71 8.98
CA PHE A 4 47.91 9.87 7.74
C PHE A 4 47.75 11.34 7.34
N THR A 5 47.81 12.26 8.31
CA THR A 5 47.75 13.71 8.11
C THR A 5 48.97 14.26 7.36
N ASP A 6 50.12 13.61 7.46
CA ASP A 6 51.39 14.08 6.89
C ASP A 6 51.38 14.05 5.35
N VAL A 7 50.60 13.13 4.75
CA VAL A 7 50.39 13.05 3.29
C VAL A 7 49.62 14.26 2.77
N PHE A 8 48.61 14.72 3.51
CA PHE A 8 47.80 15.89 3.15
C PHE A 8 48.55 17.22 3.34
N ILE A 9 49.48 17.28 4.30
CA ILE A 9 50.33 18.46 4.54
C ILE A 9 51.41 18.59 3.46
N ARG A 10 52.00 17.48 3.00
CA ARG A 10 53.10 17.49 2.04
C ARG A 10 52.66 17.68 0.58
N HIS A 11 51.41 17.34 0.26
CA HIS A 11 50.80 17.54 -1.06
C HIS A 11 49.47 18.32 -0.94
N PRO A 12 49.52 19.66 -0.80
CA PRO A 12 48.33 20.49 -0.58
C PRO A 12 47.30 20.40 -1.73
N VAL A 13 47.77 20.10 -2.95
CA VAL A 13 46.90 19.87 -4.11
C VAL A 13 46.00 18.65 -3.92
N LEU A 14 46.51 17.58 -3.31
CA LEU A 14 45.76 16.34 -3.08
C LEU A 14 44.64 16.57 -2.05
N ALA A 15 44.91 17.36 -1.01
CA ALA A 15 43.91 17.79 -0.04
C ALA A 15 42.79 18.62 -0.68
N LEU A 16 43.14 19.54 -1.59
CA LEU A 16 42.18 20.36 -2.33
C LEU A 16 41.27 19.51 -3.23
N VAL A 17 41.83 18.55 -3.96
CA VAL A 17 41.07 17.67 -4.86
C VAL A 17 40.08 16.81 -4.08
N VAL A 18 40.50 16.24 -2.94
CA VAL A 18 39.61 15.44 -2.09
C VAL A 18 38.48 16.29 -1.50
N ASN A 19 38.78 17.51 -1.06
CA ASN A 19 37.76 18.44 -0.57
C ASN A 19 36.74 18.80 -1.67
N LEU A 20 37.24 19.14 -2.86
CA LEU A 20 36.39 19.48 -4.00
C LEU A 20 35.51 18.31 -4.44
N LEU A 21 36.06 17.09 -4.39
CA LEU A 21 35.31 15.86 -4.67
C LEU A 21 34.19 15.63 -3.65
N LEU A 22 34.44 15.85 -2.35
CA LEU A 22 33.41 15.77 -1.31
C LEU A 22 32.30 16.80 -1.54
N VAL A 23 32.65 18.05 -1.90
CA VAL A 23 31.66 19.10 -2.19
C VAL A 23 30.80 18.75 -3.40
N LEU A 24 31.41 18.25 -4.48
CA LEU A 24 30.68 17.85 -5.70
C LEU A 24 29.72 16.68 -5.44
N VAL A 25 30.16 15.67 -4.69
CA VAL A 25 29.31 14.53 -4.29
C VAL A 25 28.18 15.00 -3.38
N GLY A 26 28.48 15.86 -2.40
CA GLY A 26 27.47 16.45 -1.50
C GLY A 26 26.40 17.22 -2.28
N TRP A 27 26.83 18.10 -3.20
CA TRP A 27 25.92 18.88 -4.05
C TRP A 27 25.00 17.98 -4.89
N ARG A 28 25.57 16.94 -5.52
CA ARG A 28 24.79 15.98 -6.32
C ARG A 28 23.77 15.20 -5.49
N THR A 29 24.12 14.88 -4.23
CA THR A 29 23.24 14.15 -3.31
C THR A 29 22.05 15.01 -2.87
N ILE A 30 22.29 16.28 -2.55
CA ILE A 30 21.23 17.24 -2.17
C ILE A 30 20.23 17.41 -3.31
N ALA A 31 20.70 17.52 -4.55
CA ALA A 31 19.83 17.65 -5.72
C ALA A 31 19.10 16.35 -6.11
N GLY A 32 19.59 15.19 -5.67
CA GLY A 32 19.07 13.87 -6.06
C GLY A 32 18.17 13.19 -5.03
N LEU A 33 18.06 13.73 -3.82
CA LEU A 33 17.24 13.15 -2.76
C LEU A 33 15.74 13.40 -3.03
N PRO A 34 14.93 12.34 -3.19
CA PRO A 34 13.49 12.51 -3.30
C PRO A 34 12.93 13.00 -1.95
N VAL A 35 12.35 14.20 -1.94
CA VAL A 35 11.69 14.75 -0.76
C VAL A 35 10.34 14.06 -0.59
N GLN A 36 10.17 13.32 0.50
CA GLN A 36 8.91 12.66 0.86
C GLN A 36 8.39 13.29 2.16
N GLN A 37 7.11 13.69 2.18
CA GLN A 37 6.48 14.32 3.36
C GLN A 37 6.17 13.31 4.47
N TYR A 38 5.97 12.05 4.10
CA TYR A 38 5.74 10.93 5.00
C TYR A 38 6.65 9.77 4.62
N PRO A 39 7.16 8.99 5.59
CA PRO A 39 7.83 7.74 5.27
C PRO A 39 6.82 6.81 4.60
N LYS A 40 7.29 6.02 3.63
CA LYS A 40 6.48 4.96 3.03
C LYS A 40 6.02 4.02 4.14
N LEU A 41 4.73 4.07 4.44
CA LEU A 41 4.09 3.11 5.33
C LEU A 41 3.68 1.92 4.48
N ASP A 42 4.33 0.79 4.68
CA ASP A 42 3.96 -0.49 4.06
C ASP A 42 2.71 -1.11 4.71
N SER A 43 1.86 -0.30 5.36
CA SER A 43 0.52 -0.69 5.77
C SER A 43 -0.46 -0.25 4.69
N ALA A 44 -0.96 -1.23 3.95
CA ALA A 44 -2.01 -1.03 2.97
C ALA A 44 -3.32 -1.68 3.44
N SER A 45 -4.42 -1.02 3.11
CA SER A 45 -5.75 -1.57 3.22
C SER A 45 -6.36 -1.71 1.83
N ILE A 46 -7.04 -2.83 1.59
CA ILE A 46 -7.76 -3.09 0.35
C ILE A 46 -9.25 -2.97 0.68
N LEU A 47 -9.93 -2.10 -0.04
CA LEU A 47 -11.35 -1.88 0.07
C LEU A 47 -12.07 -2.55 -1.09
N ILE A 48 -12.97 -3.46 -0.78
CA ILE A 48 -13.81 -4.14 -1.76
C ILE A 48 -15.23 -3.61 -1.58
N ASN A 49 -15.74 -2.95 -2.61
CA ASN A 49 -17.12 -2.46 -2.62
C ASN A 49 -17.93 -3.25 -3.64
N THR A 50 -19.03 -3.83 -3.19
CA THR A 50 -19.92 -4.62 -4.04
C THR A 50 -21.35 -4.14 -3.86
N VAL A 51 -22.03 -3.85 -4.97
CA VAL A 51 -23.41 -3.34 -4.96
C VAL A 51 -24.37 -4.47 -5.28
N TYR A 52 -25.43 -4.60 -4.48
CA TYR A 52 -26.54 -5.51 -4.76
C TYR A 52 -27.87 -4.78 -4.57
N THR A 53 -28.30 -4.07 -5.61
CA THR A 53 -29.47 -3.20 -5.59
C THR A 53 -30.74 -3.97 -5.23
N GLY A 54 -31.53 -3.45 -4.28
CA GLY A 54 -32.81 -4.05 -3.89
C GLY A 54 -32.71 -5.14 -2.80
N ALA A 55 -31.51 -5.50 -2.35
CA ALA A 55 -31.32 -6.48 -1.29
C ALA A 55 -31.31 -5.83 0.11
N SER A 56 -31.91 -6.52 1.09
CA SER A 56 -31.84 -6.13 2.50
C SER A 56 -30.41 -6.31 3.05
N ALA A 57 -30.07 -5.59 4.13
CA ALA A 57 -28.74 -5.70 4.73
C ALA A 57 -28.38 -7.13 5.17
N GLU A 58 -29.37 -7.91 5.61
CA GLU A 58 -29.17 -9.32 6.00
C GLU A 58 -28.89 -10.22 4.78
N THR A 59 -29.64 -10.01 3.69
CA THR A 59 -29.43 -10.71 2.41
C THR A 59 -28.05 -10.40 1.84
N VAL A 60 -27.65 -9.12 1.83
CA VAL A 60 -26.31 -8.70 1.39
C VAL A 60 -25.24 -9.35 2.24
N ARG A 61 -25.42 -9.40 3.57
CA ARG A 61 -24.46 -10.04 4.45
C ARG A 61 -24.29 -11.53 4.13
N GLY A 62 -25.40 -12.26 4.04
CA GLY A 62 -25.37 -13.71 3.82
C GLY A 62 -24.84 -14.12 2.44
N PHE A 63 -25.22 -13.40 1.38
CA PHE A 63 -24.92 -13.79 -0.01
C PHE A 63 -23.73 -13.08 -0.64
N LEU A 64 -23.33 -11.90 -0.16
CA LEU A 64 -22.15 -11.19 -0.67
C LEU A 64 -21.05 -11.15 0.37
N THR A 65 -21.31 -10.54 1.52
CA THR A 65 -20.26 -10.21 2.49
C THR A 65 -19.58 -11.47 3.04
N THR A 66 -20.36 -12.45 3.50
CA THR A 66 -19.81 -13.68 4.08
C THR A 66 -18.97 -14.52 3.08
N PRO A 67 -19.42 -14.80 1.84
CA PRO A 67 -18.57 -15.54 0.90
C PRO A 67 -17.33 -14.75 0.49
N ILE A 68 -17.42 -13.42 0.30
CA ILE A 68 -16.27 -12.56 0.00
C ILE A 68 -15.26 -12.60 1.15
N GLU A 69 -15.73 -12.44 2.40
CA GLU A 69 -14.88 -12.48 3.60
C GLU A 69 -14.14 -13.81 3.72
N ARG A 70 -14.82 -14.94 3.52
CA ARG A 70 -14.17 -16.26 3.54
C ARG A 70 -13.13 -16.44 2.43
N ALA A 71 -13.41 -15.93 1.23
CA ALA A 71 -12.50 -16.01 0.09
C ALA A 71 -11.19 -15.25 0.35
N VAL A 72 -11.33 -14.09 0.96
CA VAL A 72 -10.24 -13.18 1.26
C VAL A 72 -9.46 -13.59 2.51
N ALA A 73 -10.12 -14.19 3.50
CA ALA A 73 -9.46 -14.69 4.71
C ALA A 73 -8.43 -15.81 4.42
N ALA A 74 -8.50 -16.45 3.25
CA ALA A 74 -7.54 -17.45 2.80
C ALA A 74 -6.26 -16.86 2.17
N ILE A 75 -6.15 -15.54 2.08
CA ILE A 75 -5.00 -14.81 1.51
C ILE A 75 -3.94 -14.63 2.60
N GLY A 76 -2.67 -14.78 2.23
CA GLY A 76 -1.55 -14.58 3.16
C GLY A 76 -1.35 -13.10 3.49
N GLY A 77 -0.93 -12.80 4.72
CA GLY A 77 -0.57 -11.43 5.13
C GLY A 77 -1.77 -10.52 5.45
N VAL A 78 -2.93 -11.09 5.77
CA VAL A 78 -4.09 -10.37 6.29
C VAL A 78 -3.99 -10.27 7.82
N ASP A 79 -3.96 -9.05 8.35
CA ASP A 79 -3.94 -8.76 9.78
C ASP A 79 -5.37 -8.67 10.34
N HIS A 80 -6.25 -7.92 9.66
CA HIS A 80 -7.63 -7.73 10.08
C HIS A 80 -8.59 -7.58 8.91
N ILE A 81 -9.82 -8.09 9.08
CA ILE A 81 -10.91 -7.94 8.10
C ILE A 81 -12.07 -7.25 8.79
N GLU A 82 -12.53 -6.15 8.21
CA GLU A 82 -13.69 -5.40 8.69
C GLU A 82 -14.75 -5.33 7.60
N SER A 83 -15.93 -5.88 7.90
CA SER A 83 -17.04 -6.03 6.95
C SER A 83 -18.24 -5.18 7.39
N THR A 84 -18.67 -4.24 6.56
CA THR A 84 -19.89 -3.46 6.78
C THR A 84 -20.90 -3.75 5.68
N SER A 85 -22.09 -4.24 6.06
CA SER A 85 -23.19 -4.50 5.14
C SER A 85 -24.33 -3.53 5.38
N ARG A 86 -24.76 -2.83 4.33
CA ARG A 86 -25.94 -1.95 4.31
C ARG A 86 -26.92 -2.46 3.27
N ALA A 87 -28.16 -1.98 3.32
CA ALA A 87 -29.13 -2.30 2.27
C ALA A 87 -28.57 -1.83 0.91
N GLY A 88 -28.51 -2.73 -0.06
CA GLY A 88 -27.97 -2.41 -1.38
C GLY A 88 -26.44 -2.46 -1.54
N LEU A 89 -25.65 -2.52 -0.45
CA LEU A 89 -24.20 -2.29 -0.51
C LEU A 89 -23.41 -3.14 0.52
N SER A 90 -22.38 -3.83 0.04
CA SER A 90 -21.40 -4.55 0.86
C SER A 90 -20.04 -3.87 0.74
N GLN A 91 -19.46 -3.51 1.88
CA GLN A 91 -18.14 -2.94 2.00
C GLN A 91 -17.26 -3.85 2.85
N VAL A 92 -16.19 -4.40 2.27
CA VAL A 92 -15.23 -5.26 2.96
C VAL A 92 -13.87 -4.58 2.92
N THR A 93 -13.31 -4.27 4.09
CA THR A 93 -12.02 -3.64 4.26
C THR A 93 -11.04 -4.67 4.81
N ILE A 94 -9.91 -4.82 4.13
CA ILE A 94 -8.87 -5.79 4.47
C ILE A 94 -7.64 -5.00 4.84
N ARG A 95 -7.11 -5.24 6.03
CA ARG A 95 -5.87 -4.63 6.50
C ARG A 95 -4.74 -5.64 6.41
N LEU A 96 -3.70 -5.28 5.69
CA LEU A 96 -2.53 -6.13 5.48
C LEU A 96 -1.51 -5.93 6.61
N GLU A 97 -0.73 -6.98 6.87
CA GLU A 97 0.41 -6.94 7.79
C GLU A 97 1.47 -5.92 7.33
N LEU A 98 2.22 -5.38 8.28
CA LEU A 98 3.25 -4.39 8.03
C LEU A 98 4.39 -4.98 7.18
N GLY A 99 4.69 -4.37 6.03
CA GLY A 99 5.78 -4.83 5.15
C GLY A 99 5.35 -5.90 4.14
N HIS A 100 4.07 -6.25 4.08
CA HIS A 100 3.55 -7.16 3.05
C HIS A 100 3.38 -6.43 1.70
N ASP A 101 3.70 -7.12 0.60
CA ASP A 101 3.63 -6.53 -0.74
C ASP A 101 2.16 -6.31 -1.15
N THR A 102 1.76 -5.03 -1.21
CA THR A 102 0.39 -4.64 -1.58
C THR A 102 0.02 -5.09 -2.99
N THR A 103 0.99 -5.13 -3.92
CA THR A 103 0.75 -5.52 -5.31
C THR A 103 0.49 -7.02 -5.42
N GLN A 104 1.22 -7.85 -4.66
CA GLN A 104 0.95 -9.28 -4.59
C GLN A 104 -0.40 -9.57 -3.94
N ALA A 105 -0.68 -8.94 -2.78
CA ALA A 105 -1.96 -9.08 -2.10
C ALA A 105 -3.15 -8.70 -3.02
N LEU A 106 -3.01 -7.66 -3.84
CA LEU A 106 -4.04 -7.28 -4.81
C LEU A 106 -4.29 -8.31 -5.89
N ALA A 107 -3.23 -8.89 -6.43
CA ALA A 107 -3.33 -9.96 -7.42
C ALA A 107 -4.05 -11.17 -6.82
N GLU A 108 -3.70 -11.54 -5.58
CA GLU A 108 -4.35 -12.63 -4.85
C GLU A 108 -5.83 -12.35 -4.54
N VAL A 109 -6.15 -11.15 -4.01
CA VAL A 109 -7.53 -10.73 -3.74
C VAL A 109 -8.36 -10.78 -5.03
N THR A 110 -7.83 -10.26 -6.13
CA THR A 110 -8.53 -10.26 -7.42
C THR A 110 -8.77 -11.70 -7.91
N ALA A 111 -7.77 -12.57 -7.81
CA ALA A 111 -7.91 -13.99 -8.20
C ALA A 111 -8.95 -14.73 -7.35
N ARG A 112 -8.95 -14.50 -6.02
CA ARG A 112 -9.93 -15.11 -5.10
C ARG A 112 -11.34 -14.59 -5.32
N LEU A 113 -11.50 -13.29 -5.55
CA LEU A 113 -12.79 -12.71 -5.91
C LEU A 113 -13.34 -13.29 -7.22
N GLN A 114 -12.48 -13.48 -8.23
CA GLN A 114 -12.87 -14.11 -9.48
C GLN A 114 -13.31 -15.57 -9.30
N GLN A 115 -12.68 -16.31 -8.38
CA GLN A 115 -13.06 -17.68 -8.05
C GLN A 115 -14.46 -17.74 -7.42
N VAL A 116 -14.74 -16.85 -6.45
CA VAL A 116 -16.01 -16.82 -5.71
C VAL A 116 -17.12 -16.08 -6.44
N ARG A 117 -16.80 -15.36 -7.53
CA ARG A 117 -17.79 -14.74 -8.42
C ARG A 117 -18.85 -15.71 -8.92
N SER A 118 -18.52 -16.98 -9.09
CA SER A 118 -19.47 -18.02 -9.52
C SER A 118 -20.49 -18.39 -8.45
N GLU A 119 -20.21 -18.10 -7.19
CA GLU A 119 -21.09 -18.32 -6.03
C GLU A 119 -21.95 -17.07 -5.71
N LEU A 120 -21.59 -15.92 -6.28
CA LEU A 120 -22.34 -14.68 -6.11
C LEU A 120 -23.59 -14.67 -7.00
N PRO A 121 -24.71 -14.05 -6.55
CA PRO A 121 -25.89 -13.88 -7.38
C PRO A 121 -25.57 -13.10 -8.67
N ALA A 122 -26.17 -13.51 -9.79
CA ALA A 122 -25.98 -12.85 -11.09
C ALA A 122 -26.48 -11.38 -11.11
N GLU A 123 -27.31 -11.02 -10.13
CA GLU A 123 -27.87 -9.68 -9.93
C GLU A 123 -26.93 -8.73 -9.19
N ALA A 124 -25.84 -9.23 -8.60
CA ALA A 124 -24.83 -8.42 -7.94
C ALA A 124 -23.85 -7.82 -8.95
N GLU A 125 -23.51 -6.54 -8.77
CA GLU A 125 -22.47 -5.89 -9.57
C GLU A 125 -21.08 -6.50 -9.30
N PRO A 126 -20.15 -6.44 -10.26
CA PRO A 126 -18.80 -6.91 -10.03
C PRO A 126 -18.14 -6.14 -8.86
N PRO A 127 -17.45 -6.85 -7.94
CA PRO A 127 -16.78 -6.20 -6.83
C PRO A 127 -15.71 -5.24 -7.34
N VAL A 128 -15.78 -3.98 -6.92
CA VAL A 128 -14.77 -2.96 -7.22
C VAL A 128 -13.72 -3.01 -6.12
N VAL A 129 -12.47 -3.29 -6.50
CA VAL A 129 -11.33 -3.34 -5.58
C VAL A 129 -10.59 -2.00 -5.64
N ASP A 130 -10.59 -1.27 -4.53
CA ASP A 130 -9.81 -0.03 -4.34
C ASP A 130 -8.70 -0.25 -3.30
N VAL A 131 -7.54 0.40 -3.50
CA VAL A 131 -6.33 0.17 -2.71
C VAL A 131 -6.02 1.36 -1.83
N GLN A 132 -6.55 1.39 -0.62
CA GLN A 132 -6.29 2.46 0.33
C GLN A 132 -4.97 2.23 1.07
N ARG A 133 -3.88 2.80 0.54
CA ARG A 133 -2.62 2.89 1.30
C ARG A 133 -2.75 3.96 2.38
N ALA A 134 -2.17 3.71 3.55
CA ALA A 134 -2.10 4.72 4.62
C ALA A 134 -1.35 5.99 4.17
N ASP A 135 -0.52 5.89 3.14
CA ASP A 135 0.25 6.97 2.51
C ASP A 135 -0.57 7.77 1.45
N ARG A 136 -1.92 7.71 1.44
CA ARG A 136 -2.72 8.48 0.48
C ARG A 136 -2.74 9.98 0.86
N PRO A 137 -2.21 10.90 0.02
CA PRO A 137 -2.09 12.33 0.34
C PRO A 137 -3.38 13.15 0.13
N TYR A 138 -4.57 12.54 0.10
CA TYR A 138 -5.79 13.19 -0.39
C TYR A 138 -6.96 13.31 0.61
N ALA A 139 -6.71 13.24 1.92
CA ALA A 139 -7.79 13.35 2.92
C ALA A 139 -8.02 14.76 3.49
N THR A 140 -7.45 15.82 2.90
CA THR A 140 -7.75 17.21 3.31
C THR A 140 -7.89 18.13 2.11
N PHE A 141 -9.03 18.03 1.43
CA PHE A 141 -9.66 19.20 0.81
C PHE A 141 -11.14 19.15 1.17
N TYR A 142 -11.48 19.72 2.34
CA TYR A 142 -12.82 20.22 2.59
C TYR A 142 -12.76 21.75 2.46
N LEU A 143 -13.68 22.27 1.65
CA LEU A 143 -13.98 23.68 1.39
C LEU A 143 -14.27 24.47 2.68
#